data_AF-A0A7X8T4R3-F1
#
_entry.id   AF-A0A7X8T4R3-F1
#
_cell.length_a   1.000
_cell.length_b   1.000
_cell.length_c   1.000
_cell.angle_alpha   90.00
_cell.angle_beta   90.00
_cell.angle_gamma   90.00
#
_symmetry.space_group_name_H-M   'P 1'
#
loop_
_entity.id
_entity.type
_entity.pdbx_description
1 polymer ?
#
loop_
_entity_poly.entity_id
_entity_poly.type
_entity_poly.pdbx_seq_one_letter_code
_entity_poly.pdbx_strand_id
1 'polypeptide(L)'
;MGSFSIWHWLIVLVIFGGIGWLVFSSRNKVATATGEPAGFGGWLILPMIGQTVAPIKTLAGVAETAKAYDQYGSVPGAQVASYGEGALTFAYLALQVVTLIAMYRKSRLFPKLFLYQWLAIPVYLTLDALVVSLSLGVSVDQLYGQAEIAAAVTPFVAAGLWVLYMFKSVRVRNTFVRGRSFGDVVVEPR
;
A
#
# COMPACT_ATOMS: atom_id res chain seq x y z
N MET A 1 34.69 -0.80 -2.28
CA MET A 1 33.92 -1.59 -3.27
C MET A 1 32.79 -2.26 -2.51
N GLY A 2 31.54 -1.84 -2.71
CA GLY A 2 30.39 -2.30 -1.92
C GLY A 2 30.15 -3.80 -2.12
N SER A 3 30.08 -4.55 -1.01
CA SER A 3 29.83 -5.99 -1.00
C SER A 3 28.46 -6.30 -1.63
N PHE A 4 28.46 -6.90 -2.83
CA PHE A 4 27.27 -7.44 -3.48
C PHE A 4 26.68 -8.60 -2.65
N SER A 5 25.64 -8.33 -1.87
CA SER A 5 24.99 -9.33 -1.03
C SER A 5 23.88 -10.05 -1.81
N ILE A 6 24.15 -11.31 -2.16
CA ILE A 6 23.23 -12.26 -2.84
C ILE A 6 21.86 -12.36 -2.13
N TRP A 7 21.82 -12.14 -0.82
CA TRP A 7 20.59 -12.19 -0.02
C TRP A 7 19.54 -11.15 -0.41
N HIS A 8 19.96 -9.97 -0.89
CA HIS A 8 19.02 -8.94 -1.35
C HIS A 8 18.27 -9.41 -2.61
N TRP A 9 18.98 -10.06 -3.53
CA TRP A 9 18.39 -10.61 -4.75
C TRP A 9 17.52 -11.82 -4.47
N LEU A 10 17.84 -12.61 -3.45
CA LEU A 10 17.03 -13.75 -3.02
C LEU A 10 15.70 -13.28 -2.43
N ILE A 11 15.71 -12.21 -1.62
CA ILE A 11 14.49 -11.58 -1.09
C ILE A 11 13.65 -10.98 -2.23
N VAL A 12 14.29 -10.26 -3.15
CA VAL A 12 13.64 -9.72 -4.36
C VAL A 12 13.01 -10.86 -5.16
N LEU A 13 13.71 -11.96 -5.43
CA LEU A 13 13.19 -13.10 -6.19
C LEU A 13 12.08 -13.84 -5.46
N VAL A 14 12.09 -13.93 -4.13
CA VAL A 14 11.00 -14.52 -3.35
C VAL A 14 9.77 -13.60 -3.35
N ILE A 15 9.96 -12.29 -3.28
CA ILE A 15 8.87 -11.31 -3.36
C ILE A 15 8.28 -11.32 -4.77
N PHE A 16 9.09 -11.09 -5.82
CA PHE A 16 8.63 -11.09 -7.21
C PHE A 16 8.17 -12.47 -7.68
N GLY A 17 8.78 -13.55 -7.21
CA GLY A 17 8.38 -14.93 -7.49
C GLY A 17 7.09 -15.34 -6.77
N GLY A 18 6.90 -14.90 -5.52
CA GLY A 18 5.65 -15.09 -4.77
C GLY A 18 4.50 -14.29 -5.38
N ILE A 19 4.76 -13.05 -5.79
CA ILE A 19 3.82 -12.22 -6.56
C ILE A 19 3.53 -12.88 -7.91
N GLY A 20 4.56 -13.33 -8.63
CA GLY A 20 4.45 -14.02 -9.91
C GLY A 20 3.64 -15.30 -9.81
N TRP A 21 3.85 -16.11 -8.76
CA TRP A 21 3.11 -17.34 -8.49
C TRP A 21 1.66 -17.08 -8.07
N LEU A 22 1.38 -16.04 -7.28
CA LEU A 22 0.03 -15.59 -6.97
C LEU A 22 -0.71 -15.04 -8.22
N VAL A 23 0.01 -14.36 -9.11
CA VAL A 23 -0.53 -13.87 -10.39
C VAL A 23 -0.78 -15.01 -11.37
N PHE A 24 0.13 -15.98 -11.45
CA PHE A 24 -0.02 -17.14 -12.35
C PHE A 24 -1.11 -18.10 -11.87
N SER A 25 -1.26 -18.30 -10.55
CA SER A 25 -2.38 -19.09 -9.99
C SER A 25 -3.73 -18.39 -10.16
N SER A 26 -3.75 -17.07 -10.40
CA SER A 26 -4.96 -16.32 -10.75
C SER A 26 -5.34 -16.39 -12.24
N ARG A 27 -4.61 -17.12 -13.09
CA ARG A 27 -4.97 -17.32 -14.52
C ARG A 27 -6.14 -18.29 -14.73
N ASN A 28 -6.67 -18.90 -13.68
CA ASN A 28 -7.94 -19.63 -13.78
C ASN A 28 -9.06 -18.60 -13.93
N LYS A 29 -9.44 -18.36 -15.18
CA LYS A 29 -10.58 -17.54 -15.58
C LYS A 29 -11.84 -18.11 -14.94
N VAL A 30 -12.21 -17.59 -13.78
CA VAL A 30 -13.56 -17.80 -13.25
C VAL A 30 -14.42 -16.72 -13.88
N ALA A 31 -15.00 -17.01 -15.05
CA ALA A 31 -16.25 -16.36 -15.39
C ALA A 31 -17.23 -16.72 -14.26
N THR A 32 -17.91 -15.75 -13.67
CA THR A 32 -19.07 -16.10 -12.83
C THR A 32 -20.08 -16.86 -13.68
N ALA A 33 -21.00 -17.62 -13.06
CA ALA A 33 -22.04 -18.38 -13.76
C ALA A 33 -22.84 -17.56 -14.81
N THR A 34 -22.76 -16.22 -14.74
CA THR A 34 -23.37 -15.23 -15.64
C THR A 34 -22.49 -14.73 -16.80
N GLY A 35 -21.24 -15.20 -16.95
CA GLY A 35 -20.32 -14.75 -17.99
C GLY A 35 -19.62 -13.40 -17.73
N GLU A 36 -19.81 -12.80 -16.55
CA GLU A 36 -19.18 -11.53 -16.20
C GLU A 36 -17.69 -11.70 -15.77
N PRO A 37 -16.82 -10.72 -16.07
CA PRO A 37 -15.40 -10.81 -15.71
C PRO A 37 -15.17 -10.69 -14.19
N ALA A 38 -14.46 -11.68 -13.61
CA ALA A 38 -14.03 -11.70 -12.21
C ALA A 38 -12.54 -12.07 -12.07
N GLY A 39 -11.98 -11.87 -10.87
CA GLY A 39 -10.58 -12.17 -10.55
C GLY A 39 -9.59 -11.06 -10.88
N PHE A 40 -8.30 -11.30 -10.59
CA PHE A 40 -7.23 -10.35 -10.92
C PHE A 40 -6.98 -10.38 -12.43
N GLY A 41 -7.34 -9.29 -13.11
CA GLY A 41 -7.21 -9.16 -14.56
C GLY A 41 -7.57 -7.76 -15.07
N GLY A 42 -7.17 -7.47 -16.30
CA GLY A 42 -7.37 -6.16 -16.92
C GLY A 42 -6.80 -5.02 -16.08
N TRP A 43 -7.55 -3.92 -15.98
CA TRP A 43 -7.16 -2.73 -15.21
C TRP A 43 -6.92 -2.96 -13.72
N LEU A 44 -7.43 -4.05 -13.12
CA LEU A 44 -7.22 -4.37 -11.70
C LEU A 44 -5.78 -4.84 -11.40
N ILE A 45 -5.00 -5.22 -12.42
CA ILE A 45 -3.59 -5.59 -12.25
C ILE A 45 -2.76 -4.37 -11.81
N LEU A 46 -3.11 -3.16 -12.26
CA LEU A 46 -2.35 -1.94 -11.91
C LEU A 46 -2.45 -1.60 -10.41
N PRO A 47 -3.64 -1.54 -9.78
CA PRO A 47 -3.77 -1.42 -8.33
C PRO A 47 -3.08 -2.54 -7.57
N MET A 48 -3.07 -3.76 -8.12
CA MET A 48 -2.41 -4.89 -7.48
C MET A 48 -0.90 -4.69 -7.39
N ILE A 49 -0.26 -4.32 -8.50
CA ILE A 49 1.17 -4.00 -8.50
C ILE A 49 1.44 -2.83 -7.55
N GLY A 50 0.65 -1.75 -7.64
CA GLY A 50 0.81 -0.58 -6.77
C GLY A 50 0.72 -0.93 -5.28
N GLN A 51 -0.29 -1.71 -4.90
CA GLN A 51 -0.50 -2.14 -3.51
C GLN A 51 0.65 -3.03 -3.00
N THR A 52 1.24 -3.82 -3.90
CA THR A 52 2.35 -4.72 -3.57
C THR A 52 3.67 -3.99 -3.41
N VAL A 53 3.90 -2.97 -4.25
CA VAL A 53 5.12 -2.14 -4.21
C VAL A 53 5.07 -1.13 -3.05
N ALA A 54 3.88 -0.67 -2.65
CA ALA A 54 3.70 0.32 -1.58
C ALA A 54 4.47 0.01 -0.27
N PRO A 55 4.30 -1.15 0.38
CA PRO A 55 5.03 -1.46 1.62
C PRO A 55 6.54 -1.54 1.42
N ILE A 56 7.01 -1.97 0.23
CA ILE A 56 8.43 -2.01 -0.09
C ILE A 56 9.00 -0.59 -0.15
N LYS A 57 8.28 0.34 -0.79
CA LYS A 57 8.67 1.76 -0.83
C LYS A 57 8.68 2.38 0.57
N THR A 58 7.69 2.06 1.40
CA THR A 58 7.65 2.57 2.78
C THR A 58 8.84 2.04 3.60
N LEU A 59 9.19 0.77 3.48
CA LEU A 59 10.38 0.20 4.13
C LEU A 59 11.69 0.82 3.64
N ALA A 60 11.80 1.10 2.34
CA ALA A 60 12.96 1.80 1.78
C ALA A 60 13.08 3.22 2.35
N GLY A 61 11.95 3.94 2.46
CA GLY A 61 11.89 5.27 3.09
C GLY A 61 12.34 5.23 4.55
N VAL A 62 11.91 4.24 5.34
CA VAL A 62 12.37 4.08 6.74
C VAL A 62 13.89 3.94 6.82
N ALA A 63 14.51 3.20 5.91
CA ALA A 63 15.97 3.04 5.91
C ALA A 63 16.71 4.35 5.52
N GLU A 64 16.10 5.21 4.71
CA GLU A 64 16.64 6.54 4.38
C GLU A 64 16.48 7.51 5.56
N THR A 65 15.30 7.57 6.15
CA THR A 65 15.00 8.36 7.35
C THR A 65 15.91 7.97 8.52
N ALA A 66 16.14 6.68 8.76
CA ALA A 66 17.02 6.21 9.83
C ALA A 66 18.47 6.72 9.67
N LYS A 67 18.98 6.74 8.43
CA LYS A 67 20.32 7.31 8.13
C LYS A 67 20.35 8.81 8.34
N ALA A 68 19.26 9.51 8.00
CA ALA A 68 19.17 10.95 8.23
C ALA A 68 19.24 11.27 9.73
N TYR A 69 18.47 10.57 10.58
CA TYR A 69 18.53 10.80 12.03
C TYR A 69 19.87 10.43 12.67
N ASP A 70 20.58 9.43 12.14
CA ASP A 70 21.94 9.09 12.61
C ASP A 70 22.92 10.27 12.41
N GLN A 71 22.74 11.04 11.32
CA GLN A 71 23.52 12.25 11.04
C GLN A 71 23.13 13.43 11.94
N TYR A 72 21.89 13.47 12.41
CA TYR A 72 21.35 14.55 13.26
C TYR A 72 21.24 14.17 14.74
N GLY A 73 21.91 13.10 15.18
CA GLY A 73 21.80 12.57 16.55
C GLY A 73 22.16 13.57 17.67
N SER A 74 22.90 14.63 17.35
CA SER A 74 23.26 15.71 18.28
C SER A 74 22.23 16.85 18.36
N VAL A 75 21.21 16.86 17.50
CA VAL A 75 20.19 17.92 17.47
C VAL A 75 19.17 17.67 18.60
N PRO A 76 18.91 18.66 19.49
CA PRO A 76 17.88 18.54 20.51
C PRO A 76 16.51 18.20 19.89
N GLY A 77 15.83 17.20 20.43
CA GLY A 77 14.51 16.77 19.94
C GLY A 77 14.51 15.80 18.76
N ALA A 78 15.66 15.55 18.10
CA ALA A 78 15.75 14.64 16.97
C ALA A 78 15.35 13.19 17.33
N GLN A 79 15.66 12.72 18.54
CA GLN A 79 15.25 11.39 19.00
C GLN A 79 13.73 11.27 19.15
N VAL A 80 13.07 12.32 19.66
CA VAL A 80 11.61 12.35 19.82
C VAL A 80 10.93 12.37 18.44
N ALA A 81 11.44 13.19 17.51
CA ALA A 81 10.99 13.21 16.12
C ALA A 81 11.13 11.83 15.46
N SER A 82 12.30 11.19 15.63
CA SER A 82 12.58 9.87 15.05
C SER A 82 11.64 8.77 15.55
N TYR A 83 11.37 8.71 16.86
CA TYR A 83 10.42 7.73 17.40
C TYR A 83 8.98 8.01 16.96
N GLY A 84 8.59 9.29 16.89
CA GLY A 84 7.26 9.69 16.46
C GLY A 84 7.01 9.37 14.98
N GLU A 85 7.94 9.75 14.10
CA GLU A 85 7.92 9.40 12.68
C GLU A 85 7.91 7.88 12.51
N GLY A 86 8.80 7.16 13.19
CA GLY A 86 8.85 5.69 13.15
C GLY A 86 7.53 5.03 13.56
N ALA A 87 6.86 5.53 14.61
CA ALA A 87 5.55 5.02 15.03
C ALA A 87 4.46 5.28 13.99
N LEU A 88 4.42 6.49 13.40
CA LEU A 88 3.48 6.84 12.32
C LEU A 88 3.73 5.98 11.08
N THR A 89 4.98 5.82 10.67
CA THR A 89 5.35 5.01 9.50
C THR A 89 4.99 3.54 9.73
N PHE A 90 5.22 3.01 10.94
CA PHE A 90 4.83 1.65 11.28
C PHE A 90 3.30 1.46 11.23
N ALA A 91 2.53 2.41 11.76
CA ALA A 91 1.06 2.36 11.68
C ALA A 91 0.56 2.41 10.22
N TYR A 92 1.17 3.26 9.39
CA TYR A 92 0.84 3.35 7.97
C TYR A 92 1.22 2.07 7.21
N LEU A 93 2.40 1.50 7.50
CA LEU A 93 2.84 0.22 6.94
C LEU A 93 1.89 -0.92 7.34
N ALA A 94 1.46 -0.97 8.59
CA ALA A 94 0.49 -1.96 9.06
C ALA A 94 -0.82 -1.87 8.25
N LEU A 95 -1.32 -0.65 8.01
CA LEU A 95 -2.48 -0.44 7.16
C LEU A 95 -2.24 -0.93 5.72
N GLN A 96 -1.09 -0.62 5.13
CA GLN A 96 -0.72 -1.11 3.79
C GLN A 96 -0.71 -2.64 3.70
N VAL A 97 -0.11 -3.31 4.70
CA VAL A 97 -0.03 -4.77 4.77
C VAL A 97 -1.41 -5.39 4.97
N VAL A 98 -2.24 -4.84 5.86
CA VAL A 98 -3.62 -5.31 6.07
C VAL A 98 -4.44 -5.18 4.78
N THR A 99 -4.33 -4.06 4.06
CA THR A 99 -5.02 -3.90 2.77
C THR A 99 -4.49 -4.86 1.71
N LEU A 100 -3.17 -5.09 1.66
CA LEU A 100 -2.56 -6.05 0.73
C LEU A 100 -3.05 -7.48 1.00
N ILE A 101 -3.09 -7.90 2.27
CA ILE A 101 -3.63 -9.19 2.68
C ILE A 101 -5.12 -9.28 2.29
N ALA A 102 -5.90 -8.24 2.56
CA ALA A 102 -7.31 -8.20 2.17
C ALA A 102 -7.50 -8.28 0.65
N MET A 103 -6.59 -7.67 -0.12
CA MET A 103 -6.56 -7.75 -1.57
C MET A 103 -6.39 -9.21 -2.02
N TYR A 104 -5.29 -9.86 -1.64
CA TYR A 104 -4.99 -11.22 -2.10
C TYR A 104 -5.98 -12.27 -1.59
N ARG A 105 -6.58 -12.04 -0.41
CA ARG A 105 -7.69 -12.87 0.11
C ARG A 105 -9.02 -12.60 -0.59
N LYS A 106 -9.08 -11.72 -1.59
CA LYS A 106 -10.29 -11.30 -2.30
C LYS A 106 -11.40 -10.89 -1.32
N SER A 107 -11.02 -10.18 -0.26
CA SER A 107 -11.93 -9.78 0.81
C SER A 107 -12.83 -8.63 0.37
N ARG A 108 -14.11 -8.67 0.78
CA ARG A 108 -15.07 -7.56 0.62
C ARG A 108 -14.63 -6.26 1.32
N LEU A 109 -13.67 -6.36 2.24
CA LEU A 109 -13.11 -5.20 2.94
C LEU A 109 -12.06 -4.46 2.12
N PHE A 110 -11.48 -5.08 1.09
CA PHE A 110 -10.39 -4.47 0.32
C PHE A 110 -10.75 -3.09 -0.24
N PRO A 111 -11.89 -2.86 -0.92
CA PRO A 111 -12.23 -1.53 -1.42
C PRO A 111 -12.34 -0.46 -0.32
N LYS A 112 -12.83 -0.84 0.88
CA LYS A 112 -12.91 0.07 2.04
C LYS A 112 -11.54 0.36 2.63
N LEU A 113 -10.70 -0.66 2.77
CA LEU A 113 -9.33 -0.52 3.27
C LEU A 113 -8.45 0.30 2.32
N PHE A 114 -8.66 0.17 1.02
CA PHE A 114 -8.01 1.00 0.00
C PHE A 114 -8.41 2.47 0.11
N LEU A 115 -9.69 2.76 0.36
CA LEU A 115 -10.15 4.12 0.70
C LEU A 115 -9.47 4.65 1.97
N TYR A 116 -9.39 3.84 3.03
CA TYR A 116 -8.72 4.25 4.27
C TYR A 116 -7.24 4.55 4.05
N GLN A 117 -6.53 3.78 3.20
CA GLN A 117 -5.16 4.12 2.82
C GLN A 117 -5.04 5.45 2.10
N TRP A 118 -5.96 5.75 1.19
CA TRP A 118 -5.97 7.03 0.49
C TRP A 118 -6.22 8.20 1.44
N LEU A 119 -7.18 8.07 2.34
CA LEU A 119 -7.45 9.07 3.40
C LEU A 119 -6.31 9.17 4.41
N ALA A 120 -5.58 8.08 4.66
CA ALA A 120 -4.46 8.07 5.57
C ALA A 120 -3.26 8.86 5.04
N ILE A 121 -3.14 9.13 3.73
CA ILE A 121 -2.04 9.92 3.16
C ILE A 121 -2.00 11.34 3.75
N PRO A 122 -3.05 12.19 3.63
CA PRO A 122 -3.01 13.54 4.18
C PRO A 122 -2.93 13.55 5.71
N VAL A 123 -3.55 12.57 6.38
CA VAL A 123 -3.47 12.40 7.84
C VAL A 123 -2.03 12.11 8.27
N TYR A 124 -1.36 11.17 7.59
CA TYR A 124 0.03 10.83 7.83
C TYR A 124 0.93 12.04 7.65
N LEU A 125 0.83 12.74 6.51
CA LEU A 125 1.65 13.92 6.22
C LEU A 125 1.47 15.03 7.27
N THR A 126 0.24 15.24 7.74
CA THR A 126 -0.05 16.27 8.74
C THR A 126 0.50 15.88 10.11
N LEU A 127 0.31 14.62 10.53
CA LEU A 127 0.83 14.14 11.82
C LEU A 127 2.35 14.11 11.84
N ASP A 128 2.98 13.70 10.74
CA ASP A 128 4.42 13.70 10.56
C ASP A 128 5.01 15.11 10.69
N ALA A 129 4.43 16.07 9.95
CA ALA A 129 4.78 17.49 10.04
C ALA A 129 4.68 18.03 11.47
N LEU A 130 3.60 17.70 12.17
CA LEU A 130 3.37 18.14 13.55
C LEU A 130 4.38 17.52 14.52
N VAL A 131 4.67 16.22 14.39
CA VAL A 131 5.66 15.54 15.23
C VAL A 131 7.03 16.18 15.06
N VAL A 132 7.48 16.38 13.81
CA VAL A 132 8.78 16.97 13.52
C VAL A 132 8.84 18.44 13.97
N SER A 133 7.81 19.23 13.66
CA SER A 133 7.72 20.64 14.04
C SER A 133 7.76 20.86 15.56
N LEU A 134 6.96 20.09 16.31
CA LEU A 134 6.92 20.19 17.77
C LEU A 134 8.21 19.67 18.42
N SER A 135 8.83 18.64 17.83
CA SER A 135 10.05 18.04 18.40
C SER A 135 11.28 18.92 18.17
N LEU A 136 11.40 19.55 17.00
CA LEU A 136 12.56 20.36 16.63
C LEU A 136 12.38 21.86 16.89
N GLY A 137 11.16 22.31 17.22
CA GLY A 137 10.84 23.73 17.40
C GLY A 137 10.89 24.54 16.10
N VAL A 138 10.69 23.87 14.96
CA VAL A 138 10.74 24.44 13.60
C VAL A 138 9.32 24.62 13.09
N SER A 139 9.03 25.69 12.34
CA SER A 139 7.67 25.89 11.81
C SER A 139 7.35 24.91 10.66
N VAL A 140 6.07 24.55 10.50
CA VAL A 140 5.64 23.65 9.42
C VAL A 140 5.96 24.21 8.02
N ASP A 141 5.91 25.54 7.86
CA ASP A 141 6.25 26.22 6.60
C ASP A 141 7.74 26.07 6.21
N GLN A 142 8.62 25.81 7.20
CA GLN A 142 10.04 25.52 6.96
C GLN A 142 10.27 24.04 6.61
N LEU A 143 9.33 23.15 6.95
CA LEU A 143 9.40 21.71 6.67
C LEU A 143 8.83 21.35 5.31
N TYR A 144 7.77 22.05 4.86
CA TYR A 144 7.15 21.81 3.56
C TYR A 144 7.01 23.11 2.78
N GLY A 145 7.82 23.25 1.74
CA GLY A 145 7.68 24.32 0.76
C GLY A 145 6.56 24.05 -0.25
N GLN A 146 6.30 25.03 -1.10
CA GLN A 146 5.30 24.92 -2.17
C GLN A 146 5.61 23.79 -3.16
N ALA A 147 6.91 23.50 -3.38
CA ALA A 147 7.34 22.45 -4.29
C ALA A 147 7.00 21.05 -3.76
N GLU A 148 7.21 20.82 -2.47
CA GLU A 148 6.92 19.57 -1.77
C GLU A 148 5.41 19.31 -1.75
N ILE A 149 4.62 20.34 -1.45
CA ILE A 149 3.15 20.26 -1.49
C ILE A 149 2.68 19.96 -2.91
N ALA A 150 3.18 20.66 -3.92
CA ALA A 150 2.82 20.43 -5.32
C ALA A 150 3.18 19.00 -5.79
N ALA A 151 4.33 18.48 -5.35
CA ALA A 151 4.77 17.13 -5.64
C ALA A 151 3.86 16.06 -4.99
N ALA A 152 3.23 16.35 -3.85
CA ALA A 152 2.30 15.45 -3.17
C ALA A 152 0.89 15.44 -3.79
N VAL A 153 0.44 16.54 -4.38
CA VAL A 153 -0.93 16.67 -4.94
C VAL A 153 -1.16 15.71 -6.10
N THR A 154 -0.24 15.65 -7.06
CA THR A 154 -0.39 14.82 -8.26
C THR A 154 -0.59 13.33 -7.94
N PRO A 155 0.28 12.67 -7.15
CA PRO A 155 0.08 11.27 -6.79
C PRO A 155 -1.16 11.05 -5.91
N PHE A 156 -1.54 12.02 -5.07
CA PHE A 156 -2.75 11.94 -4.26
C PHE A 156 -4.03 11.93 -5.12
N VAL A 157 -4.12 12.81 -6.13
CA VAL A 157 -5.24 12.85 -7.08
C VAL A 157 -5.28 11.57 -7.91
N ALA A 158 -4.12 11.11 -8.40
CA ALA A 158 -4.02 9.86 -9.14
C ALA A 158 -4.48 8.65 -8.30
N ALA A 159 -4.11 8.60 -7.02
CA ALA A 159 -4.61 7.58 -6.09
C ALA A 159 -6.13 7.68 -5.86
N GLY A 160 -6.68 8.91 -5.81
CA GLY A 160 -8.12 9.14 -5.70
C GLY A 160 -8.90 8.59 -6.90
N LEU A 161 -8.36 8.69 -8.12
CA LEU A 161 -8.96 8.06 -9.30
C LEU A 161 -9.06 6.53 -9.15
N TRP A 162 -8.05 5.90 -8.54
CA TRP A 162 -8.09 4.47 -8.25
C TRP A 162 -9.13 4.12 -7.20
N VAL A 163 -9.32 4.96 -6.18
CA VAL A 163 -10.42 4.79 -5.21
C VAL A 163 -11.77 4.80 -5.93
N LEU A 164 -12.02 5.77 -6.82
CA LEU A 164 -13.26 5.81 -7.61
C LEU A 164 -13.44 4.53 -8.45
N TYR A 165 -12.36 4.06 -9.07
CA TYR A 165 -12.36 2.80 -9.81
C TYR A 165 -12.71 1.60 -8.91
N MET A 166 -12.20 1.52 -7.67
CA MET A 166 -12.52 0.44 -6.72
C MET A 166 -14.02 0.33 -6.44
N PHE A 167 -14.75 1.45 -6.35
CA PHE A 167 -16.18 1.44 -6.04
C PHE A 167 -17.09 1.33 -7.27
N LYS A 168 -16.67 1.86 -8.42
CA LYS A 168 -17.50 1.89 -9.64
C LYS A 168 -17.31 0.66 -10.54
N SER A 169 -16.16 -0.01 -10.47
CA SER A 169 -15.81 -1.09 -11.39
C SER A 169 -16.63 -2.37 -11.15
N VAL A 170 -17.30 -2.86 -12.21
CA VAL A 170 -18.03 -4.14 -12.21
C VAL A 170 -17.09 -5.31 -11.88
N ARG A 171 -15.86 -5.29 -12.40
CA ARG A 171 -14.85 -6.33 -12.12
C ARG A 171 -14.46 -6.36 -10.64
N VAL A 172 -14.26 -5.19 -10.01
CA VAL A 172 -13.90 -5.11 -8.58
C VAL A 172 -15.05 -5.64 -7.74
N ARG A 173 -16.29 -5.24 -8.04
CA ARG A 173 -17.49 -5.80 -7.39
C ARG A 173 -17.57 -7.32 -7.53
N ASN A 174 -17.34 -7.85 -8.73
CA ASN A 174 -17.38 -9.30 -8.97
C ASN A 174 -16.25 -10.05 -8.28
N THR A 175 -15.06 -9.43 -8.15
CA THR A 175 -13.88 -10.04 -7.54
C THR A 175 -13.93 -10.05 -6.02
N PHE A 176 -14.36 -8.96 -5.38
CA PHE A 176 -14.26 -8.77 -3.93
C PHE A 176 -15.59 -8.86 -3.19
N VAL A 177 -16.72 -8.59 -3.87
CA VAL A 177 -18.05 -8.54 -3.21
C VAL A 177 -18.88 -9.79 -3.49
N ARG A 178 -18.87 -10.28 -4.74
CA ARG A 178 -19.67 -11.44 -5.16
C ARG A 178 -18.93 -12.79 -5.16
N GLY A 179 -17.60 -12.80 -5.09
CA GLY A 179 -16.75 -14.00 -5.27
C GLY A 179 -16.84 -15.09 -4.18
N ARG A 180 -17.84 -15.06 -3.30
CA ARG A 180 -18.14 -16.14 -2.34
C ARG A 180 -19.65 -16.44 -2.35
N SER A 181 -20.13 -17.16 -3.37
CA SER A 181 -21.22 -18.12 -3.16
C SER A 181 -20.57 -19.45 -2.78
N PHE A 182 -20.35 -19.66 -1.47
CA PHE A 182 -20.24 -21.00 -0.91
C PHE A 182 -21.65 -21.61 -1.04
N GLY A 183 -21.98 -22.20 -2.19
CA GLY A 183 -23.35 -22.61 -2.48
C GLY A 183 -23.57 -23.50 -3.70
N ASP A 184 -22.64 -23.54 -4.66
CA ASP A 184 -22.74 -24.47 -5.79
C ASP A 184 -22.02 -25.79 -5.45
N VAL A 185 -22.41 -26.42 -4.34
CA VAL A 185 -22.27 -27.88 -4.24
C VAL A 185 -23.38 -28.42 -5.12
N VAL A 186 -23.02 -28.69 -6.38
CA VAL A 186 -23.81 -29.53 -7.27
C VAL A 186 -23.98 -30.87 -6.56
N VAL A 187 -25.12 -31.05 -5.90
CA VAL A 187 -25.60 -32.38 -5.54
C VAL A 187 -26.02 -33.02 -6.86
N GLU A 188 -25.15 -33.85 -7.42
CA GLU A 188 -25.56 -34.77 -8.48
C GLU A 188 -26.69 -35.66 -7.94
N PRO A 189 -27.84 -35.77 -8.64
CA PRO A 189 -28.82 -36.77 -8.30
C PRO A 189 -28.23 -38.14 -8.67
N ARG A 190 -28.05 -39.00 -7.67
CA ARG A 190 -27.96 -40.45 -7.87
C ARG A 190 -29.25 -41.08 -7.39
#